data_AF-A0A968VYI4-F1
#
_entry.id   AF-A0A968VYI4-F1
#
_cell.length_a   1.000
_cell.length_b   1.000
_cell.length_c   1.000
_cell.angle_alpha   90.00
_cell.angle_beta   90.00
_cell.angle_gamma   90.00
#
_symmetry.space_group_name_H-M   'P 1'
#
loop_
_entity.id
_entity.type
_entity.pdbx_description
1 polymer ?
#
loop_
_entity_poly.entity_id
_entity_poly.type
_entity_poly.pdbx_seq_one_letter_code
_entity_poly.pdbx_strand_id
1 'polypeptide(L)'
;MNIVMNLQAKKLEIVQLVLNTEKPALLRKVEDVLKKEETTDWWDEISDAEREAIEQGIAEADRGETIPHEVVMKEVKARYNLD
;
A
#
# COMPACT_ATOMS: atom_id res chain seq x y z
N MET A 1 17.73 -23.74 -24.67
CA MET A 1 17.02 -22.56 -25.21
C MET A 1 17.01 -21.50 -24.11
N ASN A 2 17.72 -20.39 -24.32
CA ASN A 2 18.23 -19.51 -23.26
C ASN A 2 17.15 -18.76 -22.48
N ILE A 3 17.23 -18.79 -21.15
CA ILE A 3 16.43 -18.00 -20.20
C ILE A 3 16.50 -16.48 -20.52
N VAL A 4 17.63 -16.01 -21.07
CA VAL A 4 17.85 -14.61 -21.46
C VAL A 4 16.93 -14.15 -22.62
N MET A 5 16.63 -15.02 -23.61
CA MET A 5 15.67 -14.69 -24.68
C MET A 5 14.25 -14.56 -24.14
N ASN A 6 13.89 -15.37 -23.13
CA ASN A 6 12.57 -15.32 -22.50
C ASN A 6 12.39 -14.01 -21.71
N LEU A 7 13.42 -13.56 -20.99
CA LEU A 7 13.34 -12.30 -20.24
C LEU A 7 13.22 -11.08 -21.16
N GLN A 8 13.99 -11.00 -22.24
CA GLN A 8 13.89 -9.88 -23.19
C GLN A 8 12.54 -9.86 -23.90
N ALA A 9 12.03 -11.03 -24.30
CA ALA A 9 10.69 -11.16 -24.86
C ALA A 9 9.62 -10.70 -23.85
N LYS A 10 9.77 -11.07 -22.57
CA LYS A 10 8.84 -10.68 -21.51
C LYS A 10 8.84 -9.18 -21.26
N LYS A 11 10.00 -8.53 -21.28
CA LYS A 11 10.11 -7.06 -21.17
C LYS A 11 9.36 -6.38 -22.31
N LEU A 12 9.54 -6.85 -23.54
CA LEU A 12 8.86 -6.28 -24.71
C LEU A 12 7.34 -6.45 -24.65
N GLU A 13 6.86 -7.62 -24.18
CA GLU A 13 5.43 -7.87 -23.94
C GLU A 13 4.84 -6.86 -22.94
N ILE A 14 5.52 -6.60 -21.82
CA ILE A 14 5.08 -5.63 -20.81
C ILE A 14 5.04 -4.21 -21.39
N VAL A 15 6.07 -3.81 -22.13
CA VAL A 15 6.09 -2.49 -22.81
C VAL A 15 4.91 -2.35 -23.75
N GLN A 16 4.60 -3.38 -24.54
CA GLN A 16 3.47 -3.33 -25.47
C GLN A 16 2.12 -3.20 -24.75
N LEU A 17 1.94 -3.90 -23.63
CA LEU A 17 0.73 -3.78 -22.79
C LEU A 17 0.59 -2.38 -22.19
N VAL A 18 1.69 -1.76 -21.78
CA VAL A 18 1.72 -0.39 -21.24
C VAL A 18 1.41 0.64 -22.33
N LEU A 19 1.95 0.49 -23.55
CA LEU A 19 1.67 1.42 -24.65
C LEU A 19 0.21 1.37 -25.11
N ASN A 20 -0.44 0.21 -24.98
CA ASN A 20 -1.81 0.00 -25.45
C ASN A 20 -2.89 0.27 -24.37
N THR A 21 -2.52 0.61 -23.13
CA THR A 21 -3.49 0.84 -22.06
C THR A 21 -3.91 2.31 -21.99
N GLU A 22 -5.21 2.55 -21.92
CA GLU A 22 -5.79 3.89 -21.76
C GLU A 22 -6.25 4.17 -20.32
N LYS A 23 -5.90 3.31 -19.36
CA LYS A 23 -6.36 3.40 -17.96
C LYS A 23 -5.31 4.06 -17.06
N PRO A 24 -5.45 5.36 -16.69
CA PRO A 24 -4.41 6.07 -15.93
C PRO A 24 -4.13 5.46 -14.55
N ALA A 25 -5.17 4.96 -13.88
CA ALA A 25 -5.03 4.32 -12.57
C ALA A 25 -4.22 3.00 -12.63
N LEU A 26 -4.25 2.28 -13.77
CA LEU A 26 -3.45 1.08 -13.95
C LEU A 26 -1.99 1.43 -14.26
N LEU A 27 -1.75 2.46 -15.09
CA LEU A 27 -0.42 2.98 -15.37
C LEU A 27 0.31 3.41 -14.09
N ARG A 28 -0.38 4.12 -13.20
CA ARG A 28 0.17 4.54 -11.90
C ARG A 28 0.62 3.35 -11.04
N LYS A 29 -0.18 2.28 -10.98
CA LYS A 29 0.19 1.07 -10.23
C LYS A 29 1.39 0.33 -10.83
N VAL A 30 1.47 0.28 -12.17
CA VAL A 30 2.62 -0.32 -12.87
C VAL A 30 3.88 0.51 -12.61
N GLU A 31 3.77 1.84 -12.65
CA GLU A 31 4.83 2.77 -12.30
C GLU A 31 5.32 2.57 -10.86
N ASP A 32 4.40 2.50 -9.89
CA ASP A 32 4.73 2.25 -8.47
C ASP A 32 5.50 0.93 -8.28
N VAL A 33 5.10 -0.15 -8.97
CA VAL A 33 5.75 -1.46 -8.88
C VAL A 33 7.14 -1.46 -9.52
N LEU A 34 7.29 -0.83 -10.69
CA LEU A 34 8.56 -0.81 -11.43
C LEU A 34 9.56 0.20 -10.86
N LYS A 35 9.10 1.26 -10.19
CA LYS A 35 9.96 2.26 -9.53
C LYS A 35 10.30 1.90 -8.08
N LYS A 36 9.59 0.95 -7.47
CA LYS A 36 9.84 0.47 -6.11
C LYS A 36 11.19 -0.21 -5.87
N GLU A 37 12.00 -0.45 -6.91
CA GLU A 37 13.37 -0.98 -6.71
C GLU A 37 14.35 0.07 -6.13
N GLU A 38 14.00 1.36 -6.07
CA GLU A 38 14.85 2.41 -5.44
C GLU A 38 14.16 3.24 -4.34
N THR A 39 13.07 2.74 -3.76
CA THR A 39 12.46 3.42 -2.61
C THR A 39 12.76 2.62 -1.36
N THR A 40 13.54 3.22 -0.46
CA THR A 40 13.66 2.81 0.95
C THR A 40 12.29 2.33 1.45
N ASP A 41 12.24 1.24 2.22
CA ASP A 41 10.98 0.81 2.82
C ASP A 41 10.39 2.02 3.56
N TRP A 42 9.09 2.29 3.40
CA TRP A 42 8.45 3.44 4.06
C TRP A 42 8.63 3.34 5.59
N TRP A 43 8.81 2.12 6.11
CA TRP A 43 9.18 1.84 7.49
C TRP A 43 10.48 2.51 7.94
N ASP A 44 11.44 2.66 7.02
CA ASP A 44 12.71 3.33 7.24
C ASP A 44 12.60 4.86 7.00
N GLU A 45 11.46 5.33 6.49
CA GLU A 45 11.19 6.76 6.21
C GLU A 45 10.38 7.46 7.31
N ILE A 46 9.71 6.72 8.19
CA ILE A 46 8.94 7.29 9.32
C ILE A 46 9.85 7.68 10.49
N SER A 47 9.41 8.66 11.28
CA SER A 47 10.13 9.07 12.49
C SER A 47 10.09 8.00 13.58
N ASP A 48 11.06 8.05 14.51
CA ASP A 48 11.09 7.15 15.67
C ASP A 48 9.80 7.24 16.51
N ALA A 49 9.22 8.43 16.64
CA ALA A 49 7.96 8.64 17.35
C ALA A 49 6.76 7.99 16.64
N GLU A 50 6.71 8.02 15.31
CA GLU A 50 5.68 7.32 14.54
C GLU A 50 5.85 5.81 14.65
N ARG A 51 7.10 5.32 14.63
CA ARG A 51 7.40 3.90 14.82
C ARG A 51 6.97 3.42 16.21
N GLU A 52 7.32 4.16 17.26
CA GLU A 52 6.93 3.88 18.64
C GLU A 52 5.41 3.85 18.81
N ALA A 53 4.69 4.82 18.21
CA ALA A 53 3.23 4.87 18.24
C ALA A 53 2.59 3.64 17.55
N ILE A 54 3.16 3.19 16.43
CA ILE A 54 2.70 1.98 15.72
C ILE A 54 2.95 0.73 16.57
N GLU A 55 4.15 0.58 17.12
CA GLU A 55 4.49 -0.55 18.00
C GLU A 55 3.60 -0.60 19.24
N GLN A 56 3.32 0.56 19.84
CA GLN A 56 2.38 0.67 20.95
C GLN A 56 0.97 0.22 20.54
N GLY A 57 0.46 0.69 19.40
CA GLY A 57 -0.87 0.31 18.91
C GLY A 57 -0.99 -1.18 18.62
N ILE A 58 0.06 -1.82 18.11
CA ILE A 58 0.12 -3.29 17.94
C ILE A 58 0.05 -3.98 19.31
N ALA A 59 0.84 -3.54 20.29
CA ALA A 59 0.84 -4.12 21.62
C ALA A 59 -0.52 -3.95 22.35
N GLU A 60 -1.18 -2.81 22.17
CA GLU A 60 -2.56 -2.57 22.65
C GLU A 60 -3.55 -3.53 21.98
N ALA A 61 -3.45 -3.73 20.67
CA ALA A 61 -4.30 -4.65 19.94
C ALA A 61 -4.12 -6.11 20.39
N ASP A 62 -2.88 -6.55 20.62
CA ASP A 62 -2.57 -7.88 21.13
C ASP A 62 -3.13 -8.11 22.54
N ARG A 63 -3.23 -7.05 23.36
CA ARG A 63 -3.91 -7.08 24.67
C ARG A 63 -5.44 -7.00 24.57
N GLY A 64 -6.00 -6.88 23.36
CA GLY A 64 -7.44 -6.76 23.13
C GLY A 64 -8.00 -5.37 23.43
N GLU A 65 -7.14 -4.34 23.53
CA GLU A 65 -7.53 -2.96 23.84
C GLU A 65 -8.08 -2.22 22.61
N THR A 66 -8.73 -2.95 21.70
CA THR A 66 -9.37 -2.41 20.50
C THR A 66 -10.85 -2.13 20.73
N ILE A 67 -11.36 -1.09 20.10
CA ILE A 67 -12.79 -0.80 20.08
C ILE A 67 -13.36 -1.29 18.73
N PRO A 68 -14.45 -2.09 18.73
CA PRO A 68 -15.09 -2.52 17.49
C PRO A 68 -15.52 -1.35 16.62
N HIS A 69 -15.34 -1.49 15.31
CA HIS A 69 -15.66 -0.45 14.33
C HIS A 69 -17.09 0.09 14.46
N GLU A 70 -18.08 -0.80 14.67
CA GLU A 70 -19.48 -0.41 14.82
C GLU A 70 -19.71 0.53 16.02
N VAL A 71 -18.97 0.31 17.11
CA VAL A 71 -19.04 1.14 18.32
C VAL A 71 -18.45 2.52 18.04
N VAL A 72 -17.26 2.59 17.43
CA VAL A 72 -16.63 3.85 17.04
C VAL A 72 -17.53 4.65 16.10
N MET A 73 -18.08 4.01 15.08
CA MET A 73 -18.95 4.70 14.10
C MET A 73 -20.25 5.20 14.72
N LYS A 74 -20.83 4.46 15.67
CA LYS A 74 -21.99 4.93 16.43
C LYS A 74 -21.68 6.20 17.22
N GLU A 75 -20.54 6.23 17.92
CA GLU A 75 -20.11 7.40 18.70
C GLU A 75 -19.80 8.61 17.81
N VAL A 76 -19.13 8.40 16.67
CA VAL A 76 -18.82 9.46 15.71
C VAL A 76 -20.11 10.06 15.14
N LYS A 77 -21.06 9.24 14.71
CA LYS A 77 -22.36 9.73 14.20
C LYS A 77 -23.11 10.55 15.24
N ALA A 78 -23.15 10.07 16.48
CA ALA A 78 -23.79 10.78 17.59
C ALA A 78 -23.08 12.11 17.94
N ARG A 79 -21.75 12.15 17.88
CA ARG A 79 -20.95 13.34 18.23
C ARG A 79 -21.05 14.45 17.18
N TYR A 80 -21.19 14.09 15.91
CA TYR A 80 -21.18 15.04 14.79
C TYR A 80 -22.55 15.18 14.10
N ASN A 81 -23.62 14.61 14.66
CA ASN A 81 -24.97 14.63 14.09
C ASN A 81 -25.00 14.15 12.62
N LEU A 82 -24.30 13.06 12.34
CA LEU A 82 -24.25 12.42 11.03
C LEU A 82 -25.33 11.35 10.95
N ASP A 83 -26.58 11.78 10.78
CA ASP A 83 -27.72 10.90 10.47
C ASP A 83 -27.88 10.73 8.94
#